data_AF-V5H953-F1
#
_entry.id   AF-V5H953-F1
#
_cell.length_a   1.000
_cell.length_b   1.000
_cell.length_c   1.000
_cell.angle_alpha   90.00
_cell.angle_beta   90.00
_cell.angle_gamma   90.00
#
_symmetry.space_group_name_H-M   'P 1'
#
loop_
_entity.id
_entity.type
_entity.pdbx_description
1 polymer ?
#
loop_
_entity_poly.entity_id
_entity_poly.type
_entity_poly.pdbx_seq_one_letter_code
_entity_poly.pdbx_strand_id
1 'polypeptide(L)'
;MKSWVLCMALGGIIVGASTISIVQNITLGVRFVCDTSFVKARKEKNHTTPLREYLSIFLNAVELYLRESQCPKVKLVLTGVKETTEEEESHFEKTENELGVETLDPTFTLGLFQHWVQRNINIKNDDIVFLLTSILIEDHIGDGISPNGYSYFNEICSLGVGFVRVL
;
A
#
# COMPACT_ATOMS: atom_id res chain seq x y z
N MET A 1 -43.94 -28.62 24.20
CA MET A 1 -42.92 -28.17 25.17
C MET A 1 -41.99 -29.33 25.50
N LYS A 2 -40.67 -29.13 25.30
CA LYS A 2 -39.53 -29.92 25.82
C LYS A 2 -39.43 -31.34 25.22
N SER A 3 -38.41 -31.72 24.44
CA SER A 3 -36.97 -31.63 24.74
C SER A 3 -36.18 -31.78 23.44
N TRP A 4 -35.42 -30.75 23.06
CA TRP A 4 -34.49 -30.72 21.92
C TRP A 4 -33.04 -30.55 22.41
N VAL A 5 -32.73 -31.12 23.57
CA VAL A 5 -31.42 -31.01 24.20
C VAL A 5 -31.05 -32.35 24.81
N LEU A 6 -30.74 -33.36 23.98
CA LEU A 6 -30.05 -34.56 24.46
C LEU A 6 -29.40 -35.40 23.34
N CYS A 7 -28.67 -34.78 22.41
CA CYS A 7 -27.76 -35.53 21.50
C CYS A 7 -26.42 -34.80 21.30
N MET A 8 -25.91 -34.10 22.32
CA MET A 8 -24.54 -33.54 22.33
C MET A 8 -23.56 -34.35 23.20
N ALA A 9 -23.90 -35.59 23.56
CA ALA A 9 -22.98 -36.46 24.27
C ALA A 9 -23.07 -37.86 23.65
N LEU A 10 -21.92 -38.41 23.24
CA LEU A 10 -21.71 -39.79 22.80
C LEU A 10 -22.09 -40.10 21.35
N GLY A 11 -21.29 -39.57 20.42
CA GLY A 11 -21.28 -39.99 19.03
C GLY A 11 -19.97 -39.56 18.38
N GLY A 12 -18.88 -40.22 18.76
CA GLY A 12 -17.54 -39.93 18.27
C GLY A 12 -17.48 -40.02 16.76
N ILE A 13 -17.36 -38.87 16.11
CA ILE A 13 -16.56 -38.74 14.90
C ILE A 13 -15.49 -37.73 15.29
N ILE A 14 -14.36 -38.24 15.78
CA ILE A 14 -13.09 -37.53 15.65
C ILE A 14 -12.85 -37.54 14.14
N VAL A 15 -13.45 -36.59 13.42
CA VAL A 15 -12.86 -36.14 12.16
C VAL A 15 -11.55 -35.55 12.64
N GLY A 16 -10.49 -36.35 12.56
CA GLY A 16 -9.15 -35.84 12.58
C GLY A 16 -9.10 -34.84 11.45
N ALA A 17 -9.39 -33.58 11.76
CA ALA A 17 -8.97 -32.46 10.95
C ALA A 17 -7.46 -32.55 11.03
N SER A 18 -6.88 -33.30 10.09
CA SER A 18 -5.55 -33.03 9.60
C SER A 18 -5.61 -31.57 9.15
N THR A 19 -5.39 -30.64 10.08
CA THR A 19 -5.07 -29.25 9.77
C THR A 19 -3.68 -29.32 9.16
N ILE A 20 -3.62 -29.83 7.93
CA ILE A 20 -2.63 -29.38 6.98
C ILE A 20 -2.87 -27.86 6.99
N SER A 21 -2.04 -27.12 7.71
CA SER A 21 -1.97 -25.68 7.56
C SER A 21 -1.57 -25.45 6.11
N ILE A 22 -2.57 -25.41 5.23
CA ILE A 22 -2.38 -25.01 3.84
C ILE A 22 -1.94 -23.58 3.96
N VAL A 23 -0.63 -23.36 3.89
CA VAL A 23 -0.04 -22.03 3.81
C VAL A 23 -0.64 -21.41 2.56
N GLN A 24 -1.59 -20.48 2.75
CA GLN A 24 -2.21 -19.79 1.64
C GLN A 24 -1.13 -18.96 0.96
N ASN A 25 -0.99 -19.14 -0.36
CA ASN A 25 -0.11 -18.34 -1.19
C ASN A 25 -0.95 -17.24 -1.82
N ILE A 26 -0.73 -15.99 -1.41
CA ILE A 26 -1.45 -14.83 -1.92
C ILE A 26 -0.52 -14.11 -2.88
N THR A 27 -0.97 -13.83 -4.10
CA THR A 27 -0.24 -12.99 -5.06
C THR A 27 -0.94 -11.65 -5.16
N LEU A 28 -0.19 -10.56 -4.97
CA LEU A 28 -0.70 -9.20 -5.02
C LEU A 28 0.03 -8.41 -6.12
N GLY A 29 -0.72 -7.87 -7.06
CA GLY A 29 -0.27 -6.91 -8.05
C GLY A 29 -0.11 -5.52 -7.43
N VAL A 30 1.09 -4.96 -7.52
CA VAL A 30 1.43 -3.65 -6.98
C VAL A 30 1.82 -2.71 -8.11
N ARG A 31 1.14 -1.56 -8.17
CA ARG A 31 1.49 -0.45 -9.05
C ARG A 31 2.08 0.69 -8.23
N PHE A 32 3.13 1.32 -8.77
CA PHE A 32 3.62 2.59 -8.24
C PHE A 32 3.24 3.75 -9.15
N VAL A 33 2.82 4.84 -8.53
CA VAL A 33 2.70 6.17 -9.09
C VAL A 33 3.82 7.00 -8.48
N CYS A 34 4.66 7.63 -9.29
CA CYS A 34 5.86 8.33 -8.87
C CYS A 34 5.68 9.81 -9.19
N ASP A 35 5.64 10.64 -8.15
CA ASP A 35 5.44 12.07 -8.35
C ASP A 35 6.71 12.79 -8.85
N THR A 36 6.53 14.01 -9.34
CA THR A 36 7.61 14.83 -9.85
C THR A 36 8.68 15.09 -8.80
N SER A 37 8.30 15.24 -7.53
CA SER A 37 9.23 15.46 -6.42
C SER A 37 10.18 14.28 -6.23
N PHE A 38 9.67 13.05 -6.29
CA PHE A 38 10.44 11.82 -6.16
C PHE A 38 11.34 11.58 -7.37
N VAL A 39 10.80 11.79 -8.58
CA VAL A 39 11.57 11.65 -9.82
C VAL A 39 12.73 12.67 -9.85
N LYS A 40 12.47 13.90 -9.39
CA LYS A 40 13.49 14.96 -9.25
C LYS A 40 14.54 14.59 -8.20
N ALA A 41 14.13 14.15 -7.02
CA ALA A 41 15.05 13.73 -5.95
C ALA A 41 16.01 12.61 -6.41
N ARG A 42 15.52 11.64 -7.20
CA ARG A 42 16.39 10.61 -7.80
C ARG A 42 17.42 11.17 -8.76
N LYS A 43 17.04 12.15 -9.59
CA LYS A 43 17.95 12.81 -10.55
C LYS A 43 19.03 13.59 -9.81
N GLU A 44 18.66 14.35 -8.79
CA GLU A 44 19.58 15.13 -7.97
C GLU A 44 20.59 14.25 -7.22
N LYS A 45 20.16 13.06 -6.77
CA LYS A 45 21.03 12.06 -6.15
C LYS A 45 21.85 11.22 -7.15
N ASN A 46 21.76 11.51 -8.45
CA ASN A 46 22.45 10.78 -9.51
C ASN A 46 22.21 9.25 -9.47
N HIS A 47 20.98 8.83 -9.13
CA HIS A 47 20.63 7.41 -9.17
C HIS A 47 20.72 6.87 -10.60
N THR A 48 21.59 5.87 -10.82
CA THR A 48 21.82 5.28 -12.15
C THR A 48 20.89 4.10 -12.46
N THR A 49 20.32 3.48 -11.43
CA THR A 49 19.39 2.36 -11.60
C THR A 49 18.08 2.84 -12.24
N PRO A 50 17.60 2.17 -13.31
CA PRO A 50 16.29 2.45 -13.89
C PRO A 50 15.17 2.40 -12.84
N LEU A 51 14.20 3.31 -12.94
CA LEU A 51 13.13 3.46 -11.94
C LEU A 51 12.37 2.15 -11.71
N ARG A 52 11.96 1.47 -12.79
CA ARG A 52 11.24 0.19 -12.71
C ARG A 52 12.04 -0.89 -12.00
N GLU A 53 13.35 -0.94 -12.25
CA GLU A 53 14.24 -1.92 -11.62
C GLU A 53 14.40 -1.66 -10.12
N TYR A 54 14.60 -0.39 -9.74
CA TYR A 54 14.63 0.01 -8.33
C TYR A 54 13.34 -0.39 -7.60
N LEU A 55 12.17 -0.14 -8.19
CA LEU A 55 10.89 -0.47 -7.57
C LEU A 55 10.66 -1.98 -7.49
N SER A 56 11.16 -2.75 -8.45
CA SER A 56 11.14 -4.20 -8.38
C SER A 56 12.03 -4.73 -7.25
N ILE A 57 13.22 -4.14 -7.06
CA ILE A 57 14.11 -4.49 -5.94
C ILE A 57 13.46 -4.14 -4.60
N PHE A 58 12.84 -2.96 -4.51
CA PHE A 58 12.10 -2.54 -3.33
C PHE A 58 10.98 -3.52 -2.97
N LEU A 59 10.14 -3.92 -3.93
CA LEU A 59 9.09 -4.92 -3.69
C LEU A 59 9.64 -6.27 -3.26
N ASN A 60 10.76 -6.71 -3.83
CA ASN A 60 11.42 -7.96 -3.41
C ASN A 60 11.89 -7.86 -1.95
N ALA A 61 12.41 -6.71 -1.52
CA ALA A 61 12.79 -6.51 -0.13
C ALA A 61 11.58 -6.54 0.82
N VAL A 62 10.46 -5.91 0.43
CA VAL A 62 9.20 -5.99 1.18
C VAL A 62 8.68 -7.43 1.24
N GLU A 63 8.73 -8.17 0.14
CA GLU A 63 8.34 -9.58 0.13
C GLU A 63 9.19 -10.42 1.10
N LEU A 64 10.51 -10.20 1.13
CA LEU A 64 11.40 -10.86 2.09
C LEU A 64 11.02 -10.53 3.53
N TYR A 65 10.72 -9.27 3.83
CA TYR A 65 10.26 -8.86 5.15
C TYR A 65 8.93 -9.54 5.54
N LEU A 66 7.97 -9.64 4.60
CA LEU A 66 6.70 -10.30 4.85
C LEU A 66 6.85 -11.81 5.08
N ARG A 67 7.88 -12.46 4.52
CA ARG A 67 8.14 -13.90 4.77
C ARG A 67 8.54 -14.20 6.21
N GLU A 68 9.10 -13.23 6.92
CA GLU A 68 9.45 -13.38 8.34
C GLU A 68 8.24 -13.18 9.27
N SER A 69 7.11 -12.69 8.74
CA SER A 69 5.89 -12.46 9.49
C SER A 69 5.01 -13.72 9.63
N GLN A 70 4.00 -13.66 10.50
CA GLN A 70 2.97 -14.71 10.60
C GLN A 70 1.90 -14.63 9.49
N CYS A 71 2.10 -13.78 8.48
CA CYS A 71 1.19 -13.70 7.36
C CYS A 71 1.23 -14.98 6.51
N PRO A 72 0.16 -15.29 5.76
CA PRO A 72 0.24 -16.22 4.65
C PRO A 72 1.39 -15.83 3.70
N LYS A 73 1.87 -16.76 2.89
CA LYS A 73 2.97 -16.47 1.96
C LYS A 73 2.49 -15.48 0.91
N VAL A 74 2.90 -14.22 1.05
CA VAL A 74 2.59 -13.15 0.10
C VAL A 74 3.67 -13.10 -0.97
N LYS A 75 3.25 -13.01 -2.23
CA LYS A 75 4.10 -12.70 -3.39
C LYS A 75 3.67 -11.35 -3.95
N LEU A 76 4.60 -10.42 -4.04
CA LEU A 76 4.33 -9.09 -4.61
C LEU A 76 4.79 -9.06 -6.06
N VAL A 77 3.96 -8.52 -6.96
CA VAL A 77 4.26 -8.46 -8.39
C VAL A 77 4.15 -7.02 -8.87
N LEU A 78 5.23 -6.47 -9.44
CA LEU A 78 5.20 -5.13 -10.03
C LEU A 78 4.39 -5.13 -11.33
N THR A 79 3.16 -4.61 -11.27
CA THR A 79 2.25 -4.57 -12.41
C THR A 79 2.44 -3.33 -13.28
N GLY A 80 2.85 -2.21 -12.67
CA GLY A 80 3.01 -0.95 -13.38
C GLY A 80 3.81 0.10 -12.62
N VAL A 81 4.39 1.02 -13.38
CA VAL A 81 5.01 2.25 -12.87
C VAL A 81 4.49 3.39 -13.73
N LYS A 82 4.00 4.46 -13.11
CA LYS A 82 3.52 5.66 -13.78
C LYS A 82 4.21 6.87 -13.14
N GLU A 83 4.92 7.65 -13.93
CA GLU A 83 5.40 8.97 -13.52
C GLU A 83 4.26 9.97 -13.77
N THR A 84 3.95 10.80 -12.78
CA THR A 84 2.98 11.89 -12.93
C THR A 84 3.63 13.16 -13.44
N THR A 85 2.81 14.09 -13.93
CA THR A 85 3.23 15.44 -14.29
C THR A 85 2.80 16.45 -13.23
N GLU A 86 3.41 17.65 -13.23
CA GLU A 86 3.02 18.72 -12.30
C GLU A 86 1.55 19.12 -12.47
N GLU A 87 1.01 19.03 -13.70
CA GLU A 87 -0.40 19.28 -13.97
C GLU A 87 -1.31 18.22 -13.34
N GLU A 88 -0.94 16.93 -13.45
CA GLU A 88 -1.68 15.84 -12.79
C GLU A 88 -1.66 16.01 -11.25
N GLU A 89 -0.55 16.52 -10.70
CA GLU A 89 -0.33 16.73 -9.27
C GLU A 89 -0.93 18.03 -8.72
N SER A 90 -1.28 19.00 -9.57
CA SER A 90 -1.88 20.27 -9.16
C SER A 90 -3.23 20.12 -8.45
N HIS A 91 -3.85 18.94 -8.59
CA HIS A 91 -5.08 18.57 -7.92
C HIS A 91 -4.87 17.96 -6.53
N PHE A 92 -3.63 17.68 -6.14
CA PHE A 92 -3.32 17.24 -4.79
C PHE A 92 -3.15 18.45 -3.88
N GLU A 93 -3.73 18.37 -2.69
CA GLU A 93 -3.63 19.43 -1.70
C GLU A 93 -2.23 19.44 -1.08
N LYS A 94 -1.50 20.52 -1.31
CA LYS A 94 -0.18 20.79 -0.72
C LYS A 94 -0.29 22.02 0.16
N THR A 95 0.25 21.91 1.37
CA THR A 95 0.33 23.02 2.32
C THR A 95 1.77 23.47 2.41
N GLU A 96 1.99 24.77 2.60
CA GLU A 96 3.32 25.30 2.89
C GLU A 96 3.38 25.64 4.37
N ASN A 97 4.36 25.12 5.08
CA ASN A 97 4.54 25.42 6.50
C ASN A 97 5.18 26.81 6.70
N GLU A 98 5.30 27.25 7.96
CA GLU A 98 5.87 28.57 8.31
C GLU A 98 7.30 28.81 7.81
N LEU A 99 8.03 27.74 7.45
CA LEU A 99 9.40 27.79 6.93
C LEU A 99 9.47 27.74 5.40
N GLY A 100 8.33 27.77 4.71
CA GLY A 100 8.26 27.68 3.25
C GLY A 100 8.46 26.26 2.72
N VAL A 101 8.29 25.23 3.55
CA VAL A 101 8.45 23.83 3.13
C VAL A 101 7.09 23.25 2.78
N GLU A 102 6.99 22.68 1.58
CA GLU A 102 5.80 21.97 1.13
C GLU A 102 5.60 20.67 1.94
N THR A 103 4.35 20.47 2.38
CA THR A 103 3.88 19.30 3.11
C THR A 103 2.57 18.77 2.50
N LEU A 104 2.32 17.48 2.69
CA LEU A 104 1.09 16.80 2.30
C LEU A 104 0.27 16.52 3.55
N ASP A 105 -1.00 16.95 3.54
CA ASP A 105 -1.98 16.46 4.50
C ASP A 105 -2.36 15.02 4.13
N PRO A 106 -2.23 14.06 5.06
CA PRO A 106 -2.42 12.66 4.72
C PRO A 106 -3.86 12.27 4.41
N THR A 107 -4.84 12.90 5.05
CA THR A 107 -6.25 12.56 4.87
C THR A 107 -6.73 13.04 3.50
N PHE A 108 -6.43 14.30 3.17
CA PHE A 108 -6.80 14.89 1.89
C PHE A 108 -6.02 14.25 0.74
N THR A 109 -4.70 14.08 0.89
CA THR A 109 -3.85 13.47 -0.15
C THR A 109 -4.33 12.06 -0.49
N LEU A 110 -4.62 11.22 0.51
CA LEU A 110 -5.06 9.85 0.26
C LEU A 110 -6.41 9.80 -0.49
N GLY A 111 -7.36 10.64 -0.10
CA GLY A 111 -8.68 10.72 -0.78
C GLY A 111 -8.57 11.24 -2.22
N LEU A 112 -7.79 12.30 -2.44
CA LEU A 112 -7.56 12.87 -3.77
C LEU A 112 -6.79 11.90 -4.67
N PHE A 113 -5.79 11.20 -4.13
CA PHE A 113 -5.04 10.19 -4.86
C PHE A 113 -5.90 8.99 -5.25
N GLN A 114 -6.71 8.45 -4.33
CA GLN A 114 -7.66 7.38 -4.67
C GLN A 114 -8.58 7.82 -5.83
N HIS A 115 -9.12 9.04 -5.74
CA HIS A 115 -10.00 9.57 -6.76
C HIS A 115 -9.31 9.71 -8.12
N TRP A 116 -8.04 10.14 -8.13
CA TRP A 116 -7.22 10.21 -9.32
C TRP A 116 -6.94 8.82 -9.92
N VAL A 117 -6.59 7.83 -9.09
CA VAL A 117 -6.36 6.44 -9.54
C VAL A 117 -7.59 5.89 -10.25
N GLN A 118 -8.77 6.06 -9.67
CA GLN A 118 -10.03 5.58 -10.23
C GLN A 118 -10.37 6.19 -11.61
N ARG A 119 -9.87 7.38 -11.92
CA ARG A 119 -10.11 8.07 -13.20
C ARG A 119 -9.05 7.77 -14.25
N ASN A 120 -7.79 7.63 -13.83
CA ASN A 120 -6.65 7.67 -14.74
C ASN A 120 -5.97 6.31 -14.94
N ILE A 121 -6.25 5.33 -14.08
CA ILE A 121 -5.57 4.03 -14.09
C ILE A 121 -6.57 2.89 -14.31
N ASN A 122 -6.22 2.01 -15.24
CA ASN A 122 -6.91 0.73 -15.39
C ASN A 122 -6.36 -0.28 -14.37
N ILE A 123 -7.07 -0.44 -13.26
CA ILE A 123 -6.68 -1.25 -12.09
C ILE A 123 -6.95 -2.76 -12.23
N LYS A 124 -7.32 -3.27 -13.41
CA LYS A 124 -7.74 -4.68 -13.58
C LYS A 124 -6.77 -5.73 -13.05
N ASN A 125 -5.48 -5.41 -12.98
CA ASN A 125 -4.44 -6.31 -12.50
C ASN A 125 -3.78 -5.80 -11.20
N ASP A 126 -4.26 -4.71 -10.63
CA ASP A 126 -3.62 -4.01 -9.52
C ASP A 126 -4.46 -4.21 -8.25
N ASP A 127 -3.89 -4.91 -7.27
CA ASP A 127 -4.49 -5.06 -5.94
C ASP A 127 -4.14 -3.85 -5.05
N ILE A 128 -2.93 -3.31 -5.23
CA ILE A 128 -2.41 -2.16 -4.47
C ILE A 128 -1.83 -1.11 -5.43
N VAL A 129 -2.12 0.17 -5.16
CA VAL A 129 -1.52 1.32 -5.82
C VAL A 129 -0.89 2.25 -4.79
N PHE A 130 0.42 2.46 -4.90
CA PHE A 130 1.17 3.37 -4.04
C PHE A 130 1.60 4.63 -4.78
N LEU A 131 1.33 5.80 -4.20
CA LEU A 131 2.00 7.05 -4.58
C LEU A 131 3.34 7.14 -3.85
N LEU A 132 4.42 7.39 -4.58
CA LEU A 132 5.75 7.68 -4.04
C LEU A 132 6.06 9.15 -4.22
N THR A 133 6.43 9.79 -3.11
CA THR A 133 6.72 11.21 -3.03
C THR A 133 7.99 11.48 -2.25
N SER A 134 8.63 12.61 -2.47
CA SER A 134 9.69 13.15 -1.60
C SER A 134 9.21 14.34 -0.76
N ILE A 135 7.95 14.74 -0.89
CA ILE A 135 7.33 15.80 -0.08
C ILE A 135 7.14 15.30 1.36
N LEU A 136 7.27 16.21 2.33
CA LEU A 136 7.03 15.89 3.74
C LEU A 136 5.56 15.54 3.96
N ILE A 137 5.28 14.61 4.86
CA ILE A 137 3.92 14.30 5.27
C ILE A 137 3.73 14.89 6.66
N GLU A 138 2.73 15.74 6.83
CA GLU A 138 2.46 16.41 8.10
C GLU A 138 1.09 15.99 8.61
N ASP A 139 1.09 15.29 9.75
CA ASP A 139 -0.13 14.84 10.40
C ASP A 139 -0.46 15.80 11.54
N HIS A 140 -1.44 16.67 11.30
CA HIS A 140 -1.90 17.62 12.29
C HIS A 140 -2.80 16.99 13.38
N ILE A 141 -3.17 15.71 13.24
CA ILE A 141 -4.07 14.99 14.16
C ILE A 141 -3.28 14.03 15.07
N GLY A 142 -2.14 13.51 14.62
CA GLY A 142 -1.32 12.51 15.33
C GLY A 142 -0.33 13.06 16.38
N ASP A 143 0.35 12.14 17.08
CA ASP A 143 1.26 12.39 18.23
C ASP A 143 2.60 13.10 17.88
N GLY A 144 2.69 13.81 16.76
CA GLY A 144 3.87 14.60 16.37
C GLY A 144 5.02 13.83 15.73
N ILE A 145 4.87 12.54 15.44
CA ILE A 145 5.80 11.77 14.57
C ILE A 145 5.27 11.84 13.14
N SER A 146 5.98 12.56 12.25
CA SER A 146 5.72 12.53 10.81
C SER A 146 5.94 11.11 10.28
N PRO A 147 4.88 10.38 9.91
CA PRO A 147 5.04 9.03 9.42
C PRO A 147 5.42 9.05 7.95
N ASN A 148 6.15 8.04 7.51
CA ASN A 148 6.63 7.94 6.14
C ASN A 148 5.56 7.46 5.15
N GLY A 149 4.31 7.28 5.56
CA GLY A 149 3.23 6.89 4.66
C GLY A 149 1.90 6.63 5.35
N TYR A 150 0.85 6.59 4.52
CA TYR A 150 -0.54 6.32 4.93
C TYR A 150 -1.23 5.40 3.93
N SER A 151 -2.22 4.66 4.41
CA SER A 151 -3.11 3.84 3.61
C SER A 151 -4.43 3.63 4.32
N TYR A 152 -5.49 3.29 3.58
CA TYR A 152 -6.71 2.82 4.21
C TYR A 152 -6.51 1.44 4.85
N PHE A 153 -7.09 1.25 6.02
CA PHE A 153 -7.06 -0.05 6.69
C PHE A 153 -8.05 -1.00 6.02
N ASN A 154 -7.58 -2.21 5.66
CA ASN A 154 -8.39 -3.32 5.19
C ASN A 154 -9.13 -3.13 3.83
N GLU A 155 -8.58 -2.31 2.94
CA GLU A 155 -9.16 -2.02 1.60
C GLU A 155 -8.47 -2.74 0.44
N ILE A 156 -7.64 -3.75 0.70
CA ILE A 156 -6.85 -4.42 -0.36
C ILE A 156 -7.71 -5.18 -1.39
N CYS A 157 -8.92 -5.62 -1.00
CA CYS A 157 -9.82 -6.35 -1.89
C CYS A 157 -10.76 -5.46 -2.72
N SER A 158 -10.73 -4.14 -2.52
CA SER A 158 -11.54 -3.15 -3.25
C SER A 158 -10.65 -2.31 -4.15
N LEU A 159 -9.70 -1.59 -3.56
CA LEU A 159 -8.57 -0.90 -4.18
C LEU A 159 -7.64 -0.47 -3.04
N GLY A 160 -6.56 -1.21 -2.79
CA GLY A 160 -5.59 -0.84 -1.78
C GLY A 160 -4.84 0.42 -2.20
N VAL A 161 -5.17 1.58 -1.63
CA VAL A 161 -4.46 2.84 -1.90
C VAL A 161 -3.60 3.21 -0.71
N GLY A 162 -2.36 3.58 -0.99
CA GLY A 162 -1.49 4.23 -0.03
C GLY A 162 -0.57 5.24 -0.69
N PHE A 163 0.09 6.05 0.13
CA PHE A 163 1.19 6.87 -0.32
C PHE A 163 2.32 6.84 0.69
N VAL A 164 3.54 6.95 0.18
CA VAL A 164 4.78 6.75 0.94
C VAL A 164 5.77 7.83 0.56
N ARG A 165 6.34 8.47 1.57
CA ARG A 165 7.49 9.34 1.43
C ARG A 165 8.77 8.51 1.32
N VAL A 166 9.52 8.72 0.25
CA VAL A 166 10.80 8.07 -0.02
C VAL A 166 11.90 9.15 -0.04
N LEU A 167 12.93 8.94 0.79
CA LEU A 167 14.02 9.88 0.99
C LEU A 167 15.01 9.92 -0.17
#